data_AF-A0A3L7P262-F1
#
_entry.id   AF-A0A3L7P262-F1
#
_cell.length_a   1.000
_cell.length_b   1.000
_cell.length_c   1.000
_cell.angle_alpha   90.00
_cell.angle_beta   90.00
_cell.angle_gamma   90.00
#
_symmetry.space_group_name_H-M   'P 1'
#
loop_
_entity.id
_entity.type
_entity.pdbx_description
1 polymer ?
#
loop_
_entity_poly.entity_id
_entity_poly.type
_entity_poly.pdbx_seq_one_letter_code
_entity_poly.pdbx_strand_id
1 'polypeptide(L)'
;MKRCFQCMALGLMGWVSSSLGNAQVTGFQQGFNPYTGTFHRQVAGFNPYTGRMGTMGTAVNPYTGAQWRGGTAVNPFTGTHMASQQAYNPYTGRVTTHTQAYNPYSGQWANQFRVR
;
A
#
# COMPACT_ATOMS: atom_id res chain seq x y z
N MET A 1 -7.92 -31.61 59.46
CA MET A 1 -7.57 -30.20 59.74
C MET A 1 -6.81 -29.63 58.54
N LYS A 2 -7.18 -28.41 58.17
CA LYS A 2 -6.68 -27.46 57.16
C LYS A 2 -5.18 -27.53 56.70
N ARG A 3 -5.00 -27.23 55.38
CA ARG A 3 -3.91 -26.45 54.69
C ARG A 3 -2.59 -27.21 54.35
N CYS A 4 -1.84 -26.98 53.26
CA CYS A 4 -1.70 -25.83 52.34
C CYS A 4 -0.92 -26.20 51.03
N PHE A 5 -1.26 -25.55 49.90
CA PHE A 5 -0.42 -25.01 48.80
C PHE A 5 0.82 -25.76 48.23
N GLN A 6 0.85 -26.03 46.91
CA GLN A 6 1.75 -25.43 45.86
C GLN A 6 1.58 -26.21 44.52
N CYS A 7 0.87 -25.69 43.51
CA CYS A 7 1.31 -24.83 42.39
C CYS A 7 2.19 -25.50 41.30
N MET A 8 1.56 -25.62 40.11
CA MET A 8 2.08 -25.18 38.79
C MET A 8 3.28 -25.95 38.19
N ALA A 9 3.36 -26.23 36.89
CA ALA A 9 2.47 -26.02 35.75
C ALA A 9 2.96 -26.97 34.64
N LEU A 10 2.05 -27.69 33.99
CA LEU A 10 2.37 -28.40 32.75
C LEU A 10 2.62 -27.37 31.65
N GLY A 11 3.88 -27.22 31.25
CA GLY A 11 4.28 -26.39 30.12
C GLY A 11 3.80 -26.98 28.80
N LEU A 12 2.67 -26.49 28.30
CA LEU A 12 2.35 -26.53 26.87
C LEU A 12 3.31 -25.56 26.16
N MET A 13 4.36 -26.09 25.54
CA MET A 13 5.09 -25.37 24.51
C MET A 13 4.18 -25.23 23.28
N GLY A 14 3.36 -24.18 23.30
CA GLY A 14 2.64 -23.72 22.13
C GLY A 14 3.63 -23.19 21.11
N TRP A 15 3.67 -23.83 19.95
CA TRP A 15 4.32 -23.32 18.76
C TRP A 15 3.77 -21.93 18.46
N VAL A 16 4.56 -20.88 18.70
CA VAL A 16 4.24 -19.54 18.18
C VAL A 16 4.56 -19.57 16.70
N SER A 17 3.62 -20.04 15.89
CA SER A 17 3.65 -19.80 14.45
C SER A 17 3.47 -18.30 14.24
N SER A 18 4.58 -17.58 14.06
CA SER A 18 4.55 -16.20 13.58
C SER A 18 4.02 -16.22 12.15
N SER A 19 2.70 -16.22 11.98
CA SER A 19 2.10 -15.88 10.69
C SER A 19 2.51 -14.44 10.41
N LEU A 20 3.48 -14.24 9.53
CA LEU A 20 3.71 -12.94 8.92
C LEU A 20 2.41 -12.59 8.20
N GLY A 21 1.59 -11.77 8.85
CA GLY A 21 0.24 -11.46 8.40
C GLY A 21 0.29 -10.79 7.05
N ASN A 22 -0.08 -11.52 6.01
CA ASN A 22 -0.16 -10.99 4.66
C ASN A 22 -1.16 -9.81 4.67
N ALA A 23 -0.76 -8.67 4.11
CA ALA A 23 -1.70 -7.58 3.85
C ALA A 23 -2.88 -8.13 3.04
N GLN A 24 -4.11 -7.86 3.50
CA GLN A 24 -5.31 -8.36 2.83
C GLN A 24 -5.62 -7.44 1.64
N VAL A 25 -5.74 -8.02 0.46
CA VAL A 25 -6.30 -7.31 -0.70
C VAL A 25 -7.80 -7.14 -0.45
N THR A 26 -8.25 -5.90 -0.30
CA THR A 26 -9.64 -5.57 0.02
C THR A 26 -10.44 -5.08 -1.18
N GLY A 27 -9.75 -4.70 -2.26
CA GLY A 27 -10.39 -4.28 -3.51
C GLY A 27 -9.49 -4.55 -4.70
N PHE A 28 -10.09 -5.00 -5.79
CA PHE A 28 -9.42 -5.19 -7.07
C PHE A 28 -10.34 -4.72 -8.18
N GLN A 29 -9.85 -3.81 -9.01
CA GLN A 29 -10.60 -3.31 -10.17
C GLN A 29 -9.71 -3.34 -11.40
N GLN A 30 -10.30 -3.72 -12.52
CA GLN A 30 -9.67 -3.66 -13.84
C GLN A 30 -10.67 -3.07 -14.81
N GLY A 31 -10.18 -2.41 -15.84
CA GLY A 31 -11.01 -1.98 -16.93
C GLY A 31 -10.24 -1.72 -18.21
N PHE A 32 -10.97 -1.80 -19.31
CA PHE A 32 -10.46 -1.61 -20.66
C PHE A 32 -11.36 -0.61 -21.37
N ASN A 33 -10.77 0.37 -22.03
CA ASN A 33 -11.51 1.30 -22.87
C ASN A 33 -11.45 0.82 -24.33
N PRO A 34 -12.56 0.35 -24.92
CA PRO A 34 -12.54 -0.20 -26.28
C PRO A 34 -12.24 0.84 -27.37
N TYR A 35 -12.50 2.11 -27.12
CA TYR A 35 -12.22 3.18 -28.09
C TYR A 35 -10.75 3.60 -28.10
N THR A 36 -10.03 3.39 -27.00
CA THR A 36 -8.62 3.83 -26.86
C THR A 36 -7.65 2.69 -26.57
N GLY A 37 -8.14 1.45 -26.46
CA GLY A 37 -7.36 0.29 -26.03
C GLY A 37 -6.78 0.39 -24.62
N THR A 38 -7.05 1.46 -23.89
CA THR A 38 -6.37 1.74 -22.62
C THR A 38 -6.78 0.71 -21.57
N PHE A 39 -5.79 0.04 -20.98
CA PHE A 39 -6.00 -0.89 -19.88
C PHE A 39 -5.61 -0.23 -18.55
N HIS A 40 -6.43 -0.42 -17.52
CA HIS A 40 -6.12 -0.01 -16.16
C HIS A 40 -6.38 -1.13 -15.15
N ARG A 41 -5.60 -1.13 -14.08
CA ARG A 41 -5.72 -2.04 -12.94
C ARG A 41 -5.48 -1.27 -11.65
N GLN A 42 -6.33 -1.47 -10.67
CA GLN A 42 -6.24 -0.89 -9.33
C GLN A 42 -6.38 -1.98 -8.28
N VAL A 43 -5.60 -1.86 -7.21
CA VAL A 43 -5.62 -2.78 -6.07
C VAL A 43 -5.65 -1.93 -4.80
N ALA A 44 -6.54 -2.27 -3.87
CA ALA A 44 -6.59 -1.72 -2.53
C ALA A 44 -6.19 -2.80 -1.52
N GLY A 45 -5.42 -2.40 -0.52
CA GLY A 45 -4.97 -3.28 0.55
C GLY A 45 -5.18 -2.67 1.92
N PHE A 46 -5.50 -3.53 2.88
CA PHE A 46 -5.64 -3.19 4.30
C PHE A 46 -4.80 -4.16 5.13
N ASN A 47 -4.07 -3.62 6.10
CA ASN A 47 -3.38 -4.43 7.10
C ASN A 47 -4.16 -4.36 8.42
N PRO A 48 -4.86 -5.44 8.83
CA PRO A 48 -5.70 -5.42 10.02
C PRO A 48 -4.92 -5.22 11.33
N TYR A 49 -3.64 -5.59 11.37
CA TYR A 49 -2.81 -5.44 12.57
C TYR A 49 -2.32 -4.01 12.80
N THR A 50 -2.17 -3.24 11.71
CA THR A 50 -1.69 -1.84 11.78
C THR A 50 -2.74 -0.83 11.39
N GLY A 51 -3.92 -1.28 10.94
CA GLY A 51 -4.94 -0.47 10.30
C GLY A 51 -4.48 0.26 9.03
N ARG A 52 -3.26 0.02 8.55
CA ARG A 52 -2.70 0.73 7.40
C ARG A 52 -3.49 0.37 6.15
N MET A 53 -3.90 1.38 5.40
CA MET A 53 -4.59 1.22 4.13
C MET A 53 -3.78 1.84 3.00
N GLY A 54 -3.91 1.28 1.81
CA GLY A 54 -3.33 1.87 0.61
C GLY A 54 -3.97 1.38 -0.67
N THR A 55 -3.76 2.14 -1.73
CA THR A 55 -4.20 1.80 -3.09
C THR A 55 -3.03 1.91 -4.04
N MET A 56 -3.02 1.08 -5.08
CA MET A 56 -2.06 1.15 -6.16
C MET A 56 -2.77 0.94 -7.49
N GLY A 57 -2.49 1.81 -8.45
CA GLY A 57 -3.04 1.77 -9.80
C GLY A 57 -1.96 1.75 -10.86
N THR A 58 -2.27 1.11 -11.98
CA THR A 58 -1.43 1.09 -13.18
C THR A 58 -2.31 1.26 -14.41
N ALA A 59 -1.89 2.06 -15.38
CA ALA A 59 -2.56 2.20 -16.67
C ALA A 59 -1.54 2.15 -17.81
N VAL A 60 -1.95 1.59 -18.96
CA VAL A 60 -1.14 1.50 -20.18
C VAL A 60 -2.01 1.89 -21.36
N ASN A 61 -1.50 2.81 -22.20
CA ASN A 61 -2.06 3.09 -23.51
C ASN A 61 -1.34 2.20 -24.54
N PRO A 62 -2.02 1.25 -25.20
CA PRO A 62 -1.35 0.32 -26.11
C PRO A 62 -0.91 0.97 -27.43
N TYR A 63 -1.53 2.07 -27.84
CA TYR A 63 -1.18 2.76 -29.08
C TYR A 63 0.11 3.56 -28.95
N THR A 64 0.32 4.17 -27.79
CA THR A 64 1.53 4.96 -27.55
C THR A 64 2.60 4.18 -26.81
N GLY A 65 2.22 3.17 -26.03
CA GLY A 65 3.08 2.51 -25.04
C GLY A 65 3.26 3.30 -23.75
N ALA A 66 2.57 4.44 -23.60
CA ALA A 66 2.66 5.28 -22.40
C ALA A 66 2.14 4.52 -21.17
N GLN A 67 2.85 4.65 -20.05
CA GLN A 67 2.53 3.93 -18.83
C GLN A 67 2.39 4.90 -17.66
N TRP A 68 1.41 4.64 -16.80
CA TRP A 68 1.17 5.38 -15.58
C TRP A 68 1.09 4.40 -14.42
N ARG A 69 1.72 4.75 -13.29
CA ARG A 69 1.62 4.00 -12.04
C ARG A 69 1.49 4.99 -10.90
N GLY A 70 0.68 4.67 -9.92
CA GLY A 70 0.58 5.52 -8.74
C GLY A 70 -0.10 4.81 -7.59
N GLY A 71 -0.06 5.42 -6.43
CA GLY A 71 -0.70 4.86 -5.26
C GLY A 71 -0.78 5.84 -4.11
N THR A 72 -1.59 5.48 -3.14
CA THR A 72 -1.77 6.23 -1.89
C THR A 72 -1.62 5.28 -0.71
N ALA A 73 -1.20 5.81 0.43
CA ALA A 73 -1.16 5.09 1.68
C ALA A 73 -1.51 6.03 2.84
N VAL A 74 -2.22 5.48 3.84
CA VAL A 74 -2.55 6.18 5.08
C VAL A 74 -2.11 5.34 6.25
N ASN A 75 -1.37 5.96 7.17
CA ASN A 75 -1.11 5.40 8.48
C ASN A 75 -2.17 5.91 9.48
N PRO A 76 -3.08 5.06 9.97
CA PRO A 76 -4.15 5.51 10.87
C PRO A 76 -3.63 5.98 12.23
N PHE A 77 -2.51 5.45 12.70
CA PHE A 77 -1.94 5.85 13.99
C PHE A 77 -1.39 7.26 13.96
N THR A 78 -0.94 7.73 12.80
CA THR A 78 -0.37 9.07 12.66
C THR A 78 -1.18 10.02 11.80
N GLY A 79 -2.24 9.54 11.15
CA GLY A 79 -2.96 10.25 10.10
C GLY A 79 -2.09 10.63 8.89
N THR A 80 -0.84 10.14 8.82
CA THR A 80 0.09 10.49 7.75
C THR A 80 -0.45 9.93 6.45
N HIS A 81 -0.61 10.80 5.45
CA HIS A 81 -0.99 10.40 4.11
C HIS A 81 0.20 10.54 3.17
N MET A 82 0.34 9.57 2.27
CA MET A 82 1.36 9.56 1.24
C MET A 82 0.72 9.25 -0.11
N ALA A 83 1.17 9.91 -1.16
CA ALA A 83 0.79 9.66 -2.53
C ALA A 83 2.04 9.65 -3.41
N SER A 84 2.08 8.74 -4.39
CA SER A 84 3.12 8.74 -5.42
C SER A 84 2.53 8.44 -6.78
N GLN A 85 3.12 9.03 -7.81
CA GLN A 85 2.74 8.86 -9.21
C GLN A 85 3.99 8.82 -10.08
N GLN A 86 3.96 8.00 -11.11
CA GLN A 86 5.01 7.86 -12.10
C GLN A 86 4.38 7.74 -13.49
N ALA A 87 4.97 8.44 -14.46
CA ALA A 87 4.56 8.42 -15.85
C ALA A 87 5.78 8.14 -16.74
N TYR A 88 5.64 7.22 -17.69
CA TYR A 88 6.62 6.93 -18.72
C TYR A 88 6.10 7.36 -20.09
N ASN A 89 6.90 8.15 -20.79
CA ASN A 89 6.65 8.55 -22.17
C ASN A 89 7.63 7.83 -23.12
N PRO A 90 7.19 6.80 -23.86
CA PRO A 90 8.05 6.01 -24.75
C PRO A 90 8.63 6.81 -25.90
N TYR A 91 7.97 7.86 -26.39
CA TYR A 91 8.48 8.68 -27.49
C TYR A 91 9.70 9.52 -27.10
N THR A 92 9.86 9.80 -25.80
CA THR A 92 10.98 10.60 -25.28
C THR A 92 11.91 9.81 -24.37
N GLY A 93 11.55 8.57 -24.03
CA GLY A 93 12.22 7.76 -23.01
C GLY A 93 12.09 8.30 -21.58
N ARG A 94 11.38 9.42 -21.37
CA ARG A 94 11.36 10.12 -20.08
C ARG A 94 10.47 9.42 -19.07
N VAL A 95 10.93 9.42 -17.81
CA VAL A 95 10.18 8.99 -16.64
C VAL A 95 10.00 10.16 -15.70
N THR A 96 8.75 10.57 -15.49
CA THR A 96 8.39 11.57 -14.48
C THR A 96 7.89 10.86 -13.24
N THR A 97 8.36 11.25 -12.06
CA THR A 97 7.92 10.74 -10.76
C THR A 97 7.58 11.91 -9.84
N HIS A 98 6.44 11.83 -9.17
CA HIS A 98 5.99 12.77 -8.15
C HIS A 98 5.61 12.01 -6.89
N THR A 99 6.11 12.44 -5.74
CA THR A 99 5.79 11.87 -4.43
C THR A 99 5.45 12.99 -3.47
N GLN A 100 4.38 12.82 -2.71
CA GLN A 100 3.89 13.75 -1.72
C GLN A 100 3.57 13.03 -0.42
N ALA A 101 3.85 13.66 0.71
CA ALA A 101 3.47 13.19 2.03
C ALA A 101 3.05 14.35 2.92
N TYR A 102 2.12 14.10 3.83
CA TYR A 102 1.67 15.04 4.83
C TYR A 102 1.59 14.37 6.19
N ASN A 103 2.08 15.08 7.20
CA ASN A 103 1.95 14.66 8.58
C ASN A 103 1.04 15.65 9.34
N PRO A 104 -0.16 15.24 9.77
CA PRO A 104 -1.07 16.12 10.47
C PRO A 104 -0.56 16.54 11.86
N TYR A 105 0.31 15.74 12.51
CA TYR A 105 0.84 16.12 13.82
C TYR A 105 1.82 17.28 13.77
N SER A 106 2.62 17.38 12.69
CA SER A 106 3.54 18.50 12.50
C SER A 106 2.99 19.57 11.55
N GLY A 107 1.88 19.30 10.85
CA GLY A 107 1.34 20.15 9.79
C GLY A 107 2.24 20.24 8.55
N GLN A 108 3.26 19.40 8.44
CA GLN A 108 4.29 19.50 7.41
C GLN A 108 3.92 18.73 6.14
N TRP A 109 4.33 19.29 5.02
CA TRP A 109 4.29 18.67 3.70
C TRP A 109 5.69 18.34 3.22
N ALA A 110 5.85 17.18 2.58
CA ALA A 110 7.01 16.82 1.79
C ALA A 110 6.55 16.59 0.34
N ASN A 111 7.20 17.26 -0.61
CA ASN A 111 6.92 17.14 -2.04
C ASN A 111 8.23 16.87 -2.78
N GLN A 112 8.21 15.89 -3.67
CA GLN A 112 9.36 15.54 -4.49
C GLN A 112 8.90 15.32 -5.94
N PHE A 113 9.51 16.06 -6.86
CA PHE A 113 9.34 15.89 -8.29
C PHE A 113 10.67 15.51 -8.93
N ARG A 114 10.65 14.56 -9.86
CA ARG A 114 11.83 14.09 -10.57
C ARG A 114 11.47 13.72 -12.01
N VAL A 115 12.30 14.16 -12.96
CA VAL A 115 12.28 13.70 -14.35
C VAL A 115 13.61 13.02 -14.63
N ARG A 116 13.57 11.84 -15.26
CA ARG A 116 14.74 11.07 -15.71
C ARG A 116 14.61 10.78 -17.20
#